data_AF-A0A117M161-F1
#
_entry.id   AF-A0A117M161-F1
#
_cell.length_a   1.000
_cell.length_b   1.000
_cell.length_c   1.000
_cell.angle_alpha   90.00
_cell.angle_beta   90.00
_cell.angle_gamma   90.00
#
_symmetry.space_group_name_H-M   'P 1'
#
loop_
_entity.id
_entity.type
_entity.pdbx_description
1 polymer ?
#
loop_
_entity_poly.entity_id
_entity_poly.type
_entity_poly.pdbx_seq_one_letter_code
_entity_poly.pdbx_strand_id
1 'polypeptide(L)'
;MKFGGTSVGSPDSLQLVKQIIEKEKEPVIVVVSALGGVTDRLLLAADFALNNNAGYKSLLEEIIVRHKEIIEKMVAPSDQREEVAQKAEQLFEDLRNILRGVFLIGDLSQKTSDKIVSYGERLSSLIISRVIEGAELYDPTLFIKTSQQFRNHLPDLARCNQLIRKTFSEMPPPQVAIVPGFIASSSENGDITNLGRGGSDYTAAIIAAAMNASVLEIWTDVDGFM
;
A
#
# COMPACT_ATOMS: atom_id res chain seq x y z
N MET A 1 -12.13 -1.01 7.71
CA MET A 1 -12.56 -0.75 6.32
C MET A 1 -11.42 -1.06 5.35
N LYS A 2 -11.71 -1.55 4.15
CA LYS A 2 -10.73 -1.68 3.06
C LYS A 2 -11.21 -0.95 1.81
N PHE A 3 -10.34 -0.18 1.17
CA PHE A 3 -10.61 0.49 -0.09
C PHE A 3 -9.75 -0.08 -1.24
N GLY A 4 -10.42 -0.44 -2.34
CA GLY A 4 -9.79 -0.92 -3.57
C GLY A 4 -9.09 0.18 -4.37
N GLY A 5 -8.29 -0.22 -5.37
CA GLY A 5 -7.51 0.73 -6.17
C GLY A 5 -8.36 1.68 -7.01
N THR A 6 -9.56 1.26 -7.44
CA THR A 6 -10.51 2.14 -8.14
C THR A 6 -11.10 3.17 -7.19
N SER A 7 -11.42 2.80 -5.95
CA SER A 7 -11.92 3.71 -4.91
C SER A 7 -10.92 4.81 -4.55
N VAL A 8 -9.62 4.53 -4.58
CA VAL A 8 -8.56 5.53 -4.31
C VAL A 8 -7.91 6.07 -5.59
N GLY A 9 -8.46 5.77 -6.77
CA GLY A 9 -7.77 5.95 -8.04
C GLY A 9 -7.74 7.38 -8.58
N SER A 10 -8.64 8.26 -8.12
CA SER A 10 -8.79 9.64 -8.60
C SER A 10 -9.06 10.61 -7.45
N PRO A 11 -8.85 11.92 -7.62
CA PRO A 11 -9.23 12.92 -6.62
C PRO A 11 -10.70 12.81 -6.19
N ASP A 12 -11.61 12.65 -7.15
CA ASP A 12 -13.06 12.58 -6.88
C ASP A 12 -13.42 11.32 -6.07
N SER A 13 -12.88 10.17 -6.46
CA SER A 13 -13.10 8.91 -5.73
C SER A 13 -12.49 8.98 -4.33
N LEU A 14 -11.30 9.57 -4.20
CA LEU A 14 -10.64 9.72 -2.90
C LEU A 14 -11.38 10.72 -1.99
N GLN A 15 -12.06 11.73 -2.54
CA GLN A 15 -12.93 12.62 -1.78
C GLN A 15 -14.12 11.87 -1.18
N LEU A 16 -14.70 10.92 -1.91
CA LEU A 16 -15.76 10.06 -1.37
C LEU A 16 -15.24 9.15 -0.26
N VAL A 17 -14.07 8.53 -0.46
CA VAL A 17 -13.40 7.72 0.57
C VAL A 17 -13.14 8.54 1.83
N LYS A 18 -12.67 9.79 1.68
CA LYS A 18 -12.48 10.72 2.79
C LYS A 18 -13.76 10.94 3.57
N GLN A 19 -14.86 11.26 2.89
CA GLN A 19 -16.17 11.47 3.52
C GLN A 19 -16.72 10.23 4.23
N ILE A 20 -16.41 9.03 3.73
CA ILE A 20 -16.81 7.77 4.36
C ILE A 20 -16.06 7.61 5.68
N ILE A 21 -14.73 7.72 5.64
CA ILE A 21 -13.87 7.52 6.82
C ILE A 21 -14.14 8.58 7.90
N GLU A 22 -14.28 9.86 7.53
CA GLU A 22 -14.46 10.96 8.48
C GLU A 22 -15.85 10.97 9.15
N LYS A 23 -16.80 10.18 8.67
CA LYS A 23 -18.11 9.98 9.33
C LYS A 23 -18.05 8.96 10.47
N GLU A 24 -16.99 8.15 10.54
CA GLU A 24 -16.82 7.17 11.60
C GLU A 24 -16.58 7.86 12.94
N LYS A 25 -17.33 7.43 13.96
CA LYS A 25 -17.27 7.99 15.32
C LYS A 25 -16.33 7.22 16.25
N GLU A 26 -16.04 5.97 15.88
CA GLU A 26 -15.15 5.08 16.63
C GLU A 26 -13.80 4.98 15.90
N PRO A 27 -12.71 4.66 16.62
CA PRO A 27 -11.42 4.43 15.97
C PRO A 27 -11.50 3.34 14.91
N VAL A 28 -11.03 3.65 13.70
CA VAL A 28 -11.13 2.74 12.55
C VAL A 28 -9.76 2.42 11.97
N ILE A 29 -9.56 1.15 11.62
CA ILE A 29 -8.41 0.72 10.81
C ILE A 29 -8.86 0.67 9.34
N VAL A 30 -8.13 1.41 8.50
CA VAL A 30 -8.40 1.56 7.08
C VAL A 30 -7.25 0.95 6.29
N VAL A 31 -7.54 -0.10 5.54
CA VAL A 31 -6.60 -0.74 4.62
C VAL A 31 -6.78 -0.15 3.23
N VAL A 32 -5.70 0.32 2.61
CA VAL A 32 -5.74 0.94 1.27
C VAL A 32 -4.85 0.19 0.28
N SER A 33 -5.33 0.07 -0.95
CA SER A 33 -4.57 -0.52 -2.06
C SER A 33 -3.76 0.56 -2.79
N ALA A 34 -2.90 0.17 -3.73
CA ALA A 34 -2.30 1.10 -4.68
C ALA A 34 -3.38 1.82 -5.49
N LEU A 35 -3.07 3.00 -6.05
CA LEU A 35 -4.00 3.68 -6.97
C LEU A 35 -4.31 2.77 -8.17
N GLY A 36 -5.52 2.89 -8.73
CA GLY A 36 -6.02 2.04 -9.82
C GLY A 36 -5.01 1.84 -10.96
N GLY A 37 -4.62 0.58 -11.18
CA GLY A 37 -3.68 0.16 -12.23
C GLY A 37 -2.21 0.51 -11.98
N VAL A 38 -1.83 0.98 -10.79
CA VAL A 38 -0.41 1.26 -10.48
C VAL A 38 0.38 -0.04 -10.30
N THR A 39 -0.16 -1.05 -9.61
CA THR A 39 0.51 -2.35 -9.43
C THR A 39 0.83 -3.01 -10.77
N ASP A 40 -0.12 -3.01 -11.71
CA ASP A 40 0.09 -3.57 -13.05
C ASP A 40 1.16 -2.77 -13.83
N ARG A 41 1.17 -1.44 -13.72
CA ARG A 41 2.22 -0.60 -14.34
C ARG A 41 3.59 -0.83 -13.71
N LEU A 42 3.67 -1.04 -12.40
CA LEU A 42 4.92 -1.37 -11.70
C LEU A 42 5.49 -2.70 -12.20
N LEU A 43 4.64 -3.72 -12.35
CA LEU A 43 5.02 -5.01 -12.93
C LEU A 43 5.48 -4.85 -14.38
N LEU A 44 4.75 -4.09 -15.19
CA LEU A 44 5.12 -3.83 -16.58
C LEU A 44 6.43 -3.04 -16.70
N ALA A 45 6.67 -2.06 -15.82
CA ALA A 45 7.93 -1.32 -15.78
C ALA A 45 9.10 -2.23 -15.39
N ALA A 46 8.90 -3.14 -14.43
CA ALA A 46 9.91 -4.13 -14.06
C ALA A 46 10.22 -5.09 -15.22
N ASP A 47 9.20 -5.55 -15.95
CA ASP A 47 9.36 -6.39 -17.15
C ASP A 47 10.10 -5.64 -18.28
N PHE A 48 9.74 -4.39 -18.55
CA PHE A 48 10.45 -3.57 -19.53
C PHE A 48 11.91 -3.35 -19.13
N ALA A 49 12.17 -3.07 -17.85
CA ALA A 49 13.53 -2.94 -17.35
C ALA A 49 14.32 -4.25 -17.57
N LEU A 50 13.76 -5.40 -17.18
CA LEU A 50 14.39 -6.71 -17.34
C LEU A 50 14.74 -7.03 -18.80
N ASN A 51 13.87 -6.66 -19.73
CA ASN A 51 14.04 -6.92 -21.16
C ASN A 51 14.81 -5.83 -21.92
N ASN A 52 15.63 -5.01 -21.23
CA ASN A 52 16.40 -3.91 -21.80
C ASN A 52 15.55 -2.89 -22.60
N ASN A 53 14.27 -2.76 -22.28
CA ASN A 53 13.36 -1.82 -22.91
C ASN A 53 13.33 -0.50 -22.10
N ALA A 54 13.88 0.57 -22.68
CA ALA A 54 13.94 1.89 -22.04
C ALA A 54 12.55 2.51 -21.72
N GLY A 55 11.46 1.95 -22.27
CA GLY A 55 10.09 2.37 -21.98
C GLY A 55 9.68 2.26 -20.51
N TYR A 56 10.42 1.51 -19.67
CA TYR A 56 10.16 1.47 -18.22
C TYR A 56 10.21 2.88 -17.59
N LYS A 57 11.00 3.79 -18.16
CA LYS A 57 11.12 5.18 -17.69
C LYS A 57 9.83 5.96 -17.90
N SER A 58 9.17 5.76 -19.04
CA SER A 58 7.89 6.40 -19.34
C SER A 58 6.79 5.91 -18.41
N LEU A 59 6.73 4.59 -18.17
CA LEU A 59 5.80 4.00 -17.20
C LEU A 59 6.03 4.53 -15.78
N LEU A 60 7.29 4.67 -15.37
CA LEU A 60 7.65 5.27 -14.08
C LEU A 60 7.19 6.73 -14.01
N GLU A 61 7.40 7.51 -15.07
CA GLU A 61 6.97 8.91 -15.11
C GLU A 61 5.45 9.05 -15.01
N GLU A 62 4.67 8.19 -15.68
CA GLU A 62 3.21 8.16 -15.54
C GLU A 62 2.78 7.92 -14.09
N ILE A 63 3.45 6.99 -13.40
CA ILE A 63 3.19 6.72 -11.98
C ILE A 63 3.50 7.97 -11.15
N ILE A 64 4.64 8.62 -11.36
CA ILE A 64 5.06 9.82 -10.61
C ILE A 64 4.05 10.96 -10.81
N VAL A 65 3.74 11.29 -12.07
CA VAL A 65 2.80 12.37 -12.42
C VAL A 65 1.44 12.14 -11.76
N ARG A 66 0.91 10.93 -11.83
CA ARG A 66 -0.39 10.59 -11.23
C ARG A 66 -0.40 10.80 -9.72
N HIS A 67 0.65 10.40 -9.01
CA HIS A 67 0.70 10.57 -7.55
C HIS A 67 0.92 12.04 -7.16
N LYS A 68 1.74 12.79 -7.90
CA LYS A 68 1.92 14.24 -7.69
C LYS A 68 0.61 15.01 -7.87
N GLU A 69 -0.19 14.64 -8.88
CA GLU A 69 -1.52 15.21 -9.09
C GLU A 69 -2.45 14.97 -7.89
N ILE A 70 -2.45 13.75 -7.32
CA ILE A 70 -3.26 13.46 -6.12
C ILE A 70 -2.78 14.30 -4.93
N ILE A 71 -1.47 14.41 -4.70
CA ILE A 71 -0.92 15.24 -3.60
C ILE A 71 -1.37 16.69 -3.75
N GLU A 72 -1.23 17.25 -4.96
CA GLU A 72 -1.58 18.65 -5.24
C GLU A 72 -3.07 18.94 -5.02
N LYS A 73 -3.94 18.03 -5.47
CA LYS A 73 -5.40 18.21 -5.43
C LYS A 73 -6.03 17.87 -4.08
N MET A 74 -5.48 16.88 -3.36
CA MET A 74 -6.17 16.28 -2.20
C MET A 74 -5.58 16.65 -0.85
N VAL A 75 -4.28 16.96 -0.77
CA VAL A 75 -3.64 17.36 0.49
C VAL A 75 -3.69 18.87 0.58
N ALA A 76 -4.20 19.46 1.66
CA ALA A 76 -4.34 20.92 1.78
C ALA A 76 -2.99 21.66 1.67
N PRO A 77 -2.92 22.86 1.05
CA PRO A 77 -1.68 23.63 0.95
C PRO A 77 -1.17 24.03 2.34
N SER A 78 -0.17 23.29 2.85
CA SER A 78 0.42 23.45 4.18
C SER A 78 1.79 22.78 4.22
N ASP A 79 2.55 22.98 5.31
CA ASP A 79 3.83 22.29 5.56
C ASP A 79 3.69 20.76 5.44
N GLN A 80 2.52 20.20 5.76
CA GLN A 80 2.25 18.76 5.61
C GLN A 80 2.22 18.31 4.15
N ARG A 81 1.79 19.16 3.22
CA ARG A 81 1.83 18.87 1.78
C ARG A 81 3.28 18.79 1.30
N GLU A 82 4.12 19.72 1.73
CA GLU A 82 5.54 19.71 1.41
C GLU A 82 6.24 18.48 1.99
N GLU A 83 5.93 18.14 3.25
CA GLU A 83 6.46 16.93 3.91
C GLU A 83 6.08 15.66 3.14
N VAL A 84 4.81 15.49 2.76
CA VAL A 84 4.38 14.30 2.00
C VAL A 84 4.98 14.28 0.61
N ALA A 85 5.10 15.43 -0.07
CA ALA A 85 5.71 15.52 -1.39
C ALA A 85 7.19 15.11 -1.33
N GLN A 86 7.93 15.55 -0.32
CA GLN A 86 9.33 15.17 -0.12
C GLN A 86 9.48 13.67 0.15
N LYS A 87 8.64 13.09 1.03
CA LYS A 87 8.65 11.65 1.29
C LYS A 87 8.28 10.83 0.05
N ALA A 88 7.30 11.29 -0.73
CA ALA A 88 6.93 10.65 -1.99
C ALA A 88 8.08 10.71 -3.00
N GLU A 89 8.79 11.84 -3.10
CA GLU A 89 9.95 11.98 -3.98
C GLU A 89 11.08 11.01 -3.60
N GLN A 90 11.35 10.82 -2.29
CA GLN A 90 12.31 9.81 -1.84
C GLN A 90 11.91 8.40 -2.28
N LEU A 91 10.62 8.05 -2.17
CA LEU A 91 10.11 6.77 -2.66
C LEU A 91 10.23 6.62 -4.18
N PHE A 92 9.99 7.69 -4.95
CA PHE A 92 10.18 7.68 -6.40
C PHE A 92 11.65 7.49 -6.79
N GLU A 93 12.58 8.16 -6.10
CA GLU A 93 14.01 7.99 -6.35
C GLU A 93 14.47 6.56 -6.05
N ASP A 94 14.04 5.98 -4.95
CA ASP A 94 14.34 4.59 -4.63
C ASP A 94 13.81 3.64 -5.72
N LEU A 95 12.55 3.81 -6.14
CA LEU A 95 11.95 3.00 -7.19
C LEU A 95 12.69 3.17 -8.52
N ARG A 96 13.09 4.39 -8.87
CA ARG A 96 13.90 4.69 -10.07
C ARG A 96 15.24 3.96 -10.02
N ASN A 97 15.91 3.97 -8.87
CA ASN A 97 17.19 3.30 -8.69
C ASN A 97 17.05 1.78 -8.80
N ILE A 98 15.99 1.20 -8.24
CA ILE A 98 15.72 -0.24 -8.34
C ILE A 98 15.48 -0.63 -9.80
N LEU A 99 14.59 0.06 -10.51
CA LEU A 99 14.28 -0.22 -11.92
C LEU A 99 15.51 -0.03 -12.82
N ARG A 100 16.34 0.99 -12.56
CA ARG A 100 17.61 1.18 -13.25
C ARG A 100 18.57 0.02 -12.98
N GLY A 101 18.64 -0.47 -11.75
CA GLY A 101 19.44 -1.65 -11.39
C GLY A 101 19.01 -2.89 -12.19
N VAL A 102 17.70 -3.16 -12.23
CA VAL A 102 17.12 -4.26 -13.04
C VAL A 102 17.50 -4.10 -14.51
N PHE A 103 17.38 -2.89 -15.08
CA PHE A 103 17.74 -2.62 -16.48
C PHE A 103 19.22 -2.83 -16.79
N LEU A 104 20.12 -2.44 -15.89
CA LEU A 104 21.57 -2.55 -16.12
C LEU A 104 22.10 -3.97 -15.92
N ILE A 105 21.51 -4.71 -14.97
CA ILE A 105 21.94 -6.07 -14.61
C ILE A 105 21.28 -7.11 -15.50
N GLY A 106 20.03 -6.87 -15.94
CA GLY A 106 19.23 -7.84 -16.69
C GLY A 106 18.73 -9.00 -15.83
N ASP A 107 18.51 -8.76 -14.53
CA ASP A 107 17.98 -9.76 -13.60
C ASP A 107 16.86 -9.18 -12.72
N LEU A 108 15.86 -10.00 -12.43
CA LEU A 108 14.70 -9.66 -11.60
C LEU A 108 14.35 -10.83 -10.69
N SER A 109 14.94 -10.83 -9.49
CA SER A 109 14.54 -11.77 -8.44
C SER A 109 13.12 -11.49 -7.93
N GLN A 110 12.47 -12.50 -7.35
CA GLN A 110 11.16 -12.34 -6.70
C GLN A 110 11.20 -11.26 -5.61
N LYS A 111 12.27 -11.24 -4.80
CA LYS A 111 12.50 -10.21 -3.78
C LYS A 111 12.50 -8.80 -4.36
N THR A 112 13.17 -8.60 -5.50
CA THR A 112 13.20 -7.31 -6.19
C THR A 112 11.83 -6.96 -6.74
N SER A 113 11.12 -7.92 -7.35
CA SER A 113 9.76 -7.75 -7.85
C SER A 113 8.79 -7.35 -6.73
N ASP A 114 8.78 -8.08 -5.61
CA ASP A 114 7.97 -7.80 -4.43
C ASP A 114 8.24 -6.39 -3.88
N LYS A 115 9.50 -5.98 -3.83
CA LYS A 115 9.89 -4.64 -3.44
C LYS A 115 9.37 -3.57 -4.41
N ILE A 116 9.46 -3.79 -5.73
CA ILE A 116 8.94 -2.86 -6.75
C ILE A 116 7.43 -2.67 -6.58
N VAL A 117 6.65 -3.74 -6.53
CA VAL A 117 5.19 -3.64 -6.45
C VAL A 117 4.72 -3.02 -5.12
N SER A 118 5.47 -3.20 -4.03
CA SER A 118 5.16 -2.58 -2.74
C SER A 118 5.10 -1.05 -2.79
N TYR A 119 5.77 -0.40 -3.76
CA TYR A 119 5.72 1.05 -3.88
C TYR A 119 4.31 1.56 -4.20
N GLY A 120 3.45 0.75 -4.83
CA GLY A 120 2.06 1.12 -5.11
C GLY A 120 1.32 1.49 -3.84
N GLU A 121 1.21 0.56 -2.89
CA GLU A 121 0.54 0.78 -1.61
C GLU A 121 1.33 1.73 -0.69
N ARG A 122 2.67 1.70 -0.69
CA ARG A 122 3.47 2.64 0.13
C ARG A 122 3.20 4.09 -0.24
N LEU A 123 3.12 4.39 -1.54
CA LEU A 123 2.82 5.73 -2.04
C LEU A 123 1.37 6.11 -1.76
N SER A 124 0.40 5.24 -2.07
CA SER A 124 -1.02 5.56 -1.85
C SER A 124 -1.32 5.77 -0.36
N SER A 125 -0.84 4.89 0.52
CA SER A 125 -1.07 5.01 1.96
C SER A 125 -0.40 6.23 2.57
N LEU A 126 0.81 6.57 2.11
CA LEU A 126 1.50 7.80 2.53
C LEU A 126 0.67 9.03 2.22
N ILE A 127 0.16 9.14 1.00
CA ILE A 127 -0.63 10.30 0.57
C ILE A 127 -1.97 10.33 1.31
N ILE A 128 -2.69 9.20 1.37
CA ILE A 128 -4.00 9.10 2.02
C ILE A 128 -3.91 9.45 3.50
N SER A 129 -2.81 9.10 4.19
CA SER A 129 -2.58 9.48 5.59
C SER A 129 -2.55 10.99 5.84
N ARG A 130 -2.38 11.82 4.80
CA ARG A 130 -2.45 13.29 4.89
C ARG A 130 -3.68 13.91 4.21
N VAL A 131 -4.48 13.09 3.54
CA VAL A 131 -5.80 13.50 3.04
C VAL A 131 -6.85 13.40 4.14
N ILE A 132 -6.73 12.38 4.99
CA ILE A 132 -7.62 12.12 6.13
C ILE A 132 -7.09 12.83 7.37
N GLU A 133 -7.91 13.66 7.99
CA GLU A 133 -7.53 14.36 9.22
C GLU A 133 -7.40 13.39 10.40
N GLY A 134 -6.38 13.59 11.25
CA GLY A 134 -6.15 12.73 12.42
C GLY A 134 -5.70 11.29 12.10
N ALA A 135 -5.32 11.03 10.85
CA ALA A 135 -4.86 9.71 10.43
C ALA A 135 -3.37 9.49 10.71
N GLU A 136 -3.05 8.27 11.15
CA GLU A 136 -1.68 7.80 11.32
C GLU A 136 -1.38 6.62 10.40
N LEU A 137 -0.19 6.63 9.81
CA LEU A 137 0.28 5.57 8.92
C LEU A 137 1.00 4.48 9.71
N TYR A 138 0.59 3.23 9.51
CA TYR A 138 1.17 2.06 10.14
C TYR A 138 1.93 1.23 9.11
N ASP A 139 3.13 0.78 9.46
CA ASP A 139 3.96 -0.05 8.58
C ASP A 139 3.57 -1.54 8.73
N PRO A 140 2.93 -2.15 7.71
CA PRO A 140 2.46 -3.53 7.77
C PRO A 140 3.62 -4.51 7.82
N THR A 141 4.84 -4.13 7.40
CA THR A 141 6.00 -5.03 7.50
C THR A 141 6.33 -5.37 8.95
N LEU A 142 5.90 -4.56 9.92
CA LEU A 142 6.12 -4.83 11.34
C LEU A 142 5.21 -5.93 11.89
N PHE A 143 4.02 -6.14 11.33
CA PHE A 143 2.99 -7.00 11.91
C PHE A 143 2.29 -7.96 10.95
N ILE A 144 2.41 -7.80 9.64
CA ILE A 144 2.00 -8.78 8.63
C ILE A 144 3.23 -9.56 8.20
N LYS A 145 3.30 -10.81 8.64
CA LYS A 145 4.42 -11.71 8.40
C LYS A 145 4.05 -12.85 7.48
N THR A 146 4.93 -13.17 6.55
CA THR A 146 4.83 -14.37 5.72
C THR A 146 5.94 -15.34 6.06
N SER A 147 5.72 -16.62 5.81
CA SER A 147 6.75 -17.66 5.82
C SER A 147 6.86 -18.27 4.43
N GLN A 148 8.08 -18.66 4.05
CA GLN A 148 8.27 -19.34 2.78
C GLN A 148 7.79 -20.80 2.89
N GLN A 149 6.74 -21.14 2.16
CA GLN A 149 6.25 -22.50 2.05
C GLN A 149 6.31 -22.94 0.59
N PHE A 150 7.25 -23.84 0.30
CA PHE A 150 7.59 -24.27 -1.06
C PHE A 150 7.97 -23.05 -1.93
N ARG A 151 7.16 -22.75 -2.96
CA ARG A 151 7.39 -21.63 -3.90
C ARG A 151 6.62 -20.36 -3.54
N ASN A 152 5.80 -20.38 -2.49
CA ASN A 152 4.89 -19.29 -2.15
C ASN A 152 5.19 -18.73 -0.76
N HIS A 153 4.94 -17.44 -0.58
CA HIS A 153 4.89 -16.83 0.73
C HIS A 153 3.46 -16.93 1.27
N LEU A 154 3.27 -17.65 2.36
CA LEU A 154 1.98 -17.74 3.05
C LEU A 154 2.02 -16.94 4.34
N PRO A 155 0.93 -16.23 4.71
CA PRO A 155 0.88 -15.53 5.98
C PRO A 155 1.06 -16.48 7.16
N ASP A 156 1.92 -16.10 8.10
CA ASP A 156 2.02 -16.72 9.42
C ASP A 156 0.94 -16.11 10.32
N LEU A 157 -0.29 -16.63 10.24
CA LEU A 157 -1.45 -16.05 10.92
C LEU A 157 -1.27 -15.99 12.45
N ALA A 158 -0.60 -16.97 13.05
CA ALA A 158 -0.36 -16.97 14.49
C ALA A 158 0.55 -15.79 14.88
N ARG A 159 1.65 -15.60 14.15
CA ARG A 159 2.57 -14.49 14.38
C ARG A 159 1.95 -13.14 14.03
N CYS A 160 1.20 -13.05 12.92
CA CYS A 160 0.45 -11.86 12.56
C CYS A 160 -0.51 -11.45 13.69
N ASN A 161 -1.32 -12.37 14.20
CA ASN A 161 -2.29 -12.08 15.25
C ASN A 161 -1.62 -11.52 16.52
N GLN A 162 -0.48 -12.10 16.92
CA GLN A 162 0.28 -11.62 18.06
C GLN A 162 0.83 -10.20 17.82
N LEU A 163 1.46 -9.97 16.67
CA LEU A 163 2.10 -8.69 16.34
C LEU A 163 1.07 -7.58 16.13
N ILE A 164 -0.05 -7.87 15.47
CA ILE A 164 -1.14 -6.89 15.27
C ILE A 164 -1.67 -6.43 16.62
N ARG A 165 -2.01 -7.36 17.52
CA ARG A 165 -2.48 -6.99 18.88
C ARG A 165 -1.45 -6.18 19.65
N LYS A 166 -0.18 -6.55 19.54
CA LYS A 166 0.92 -5.81 20.16
C LYS A 166 1.02 -4.39 19.60
N THR A 167 1.09 -4.24 18.27
CA THR A 167 1.22 -2.95 17.59
C THR A 167 0.09 -2.01 17.97
N PHE A 168 -1.17 -2.44 17.89
CA PHE A 168 -2.31 -1.57 18.22
C PHE A 168 -2.52 -1.37 19.73
N SER A 169 -1.88 -2.17 20.59
CA SER A 169 -1.84 -1.92 22.03
C SER A 169 -0.75 -0.92 22.43
N GLU A 170 0.40 -0.95 21.76
CA GLU A 170 1.54 -0.04 22.02
C GLU A 170 1.35 1.30 21.31
N MET A 171 0.69 1.29 20.15
CA MET A 171 0.33 2.44 19.35
C MET A 171 -1.18 2.38 19.07
N PRO A 172 -2.02 2.73 20.05
CA PRO A 172 -3.46 2.80 19.83
C PRO A 172 -3.77 3.87 18.78
N PRO A 173 -4.67 3.60 17.82
CA PRO A 173 -5.00 4.56 16.78
C PRO A 173 -5.66 5.80 17.40
N PRO A 174 -5.25 7.02 17.03
CA PRO A 174 -5.84 8.24 17.59
C PRO A 174 -7.31 8.40 17.17
N GLN A 175 -7.59 8.17 15.88
CA GLN A 175 -8.94 8.07 15.31
C GLN A 175 -8.94 7.18 14.05
N VAL A 176 -7.95 7.34 13.17
CA VAL A 176 -7.83 6.56 11.94
C VAL A 176 -6.43 5.97 11.82
N ALA A 177 -6.31 4.64 11.71
CA ALA A 177 -5.08 3.99 11.31
C ALA A 177 -5.13 3.65 9.81
N ILE A 178 -4.23 4.24 9.02
CA ILE A 178 -4.03 3.87 7.63
C ILE A 178 -2.99 2.75 7.56
N VAL A 179 -3.35 1.65 6.92
CA VAL A 179 -2.47 0.51 6.68
C VAL A 179 -2.39 0.25 5.17
N PRO A 180 -1.21 0.31 4.54
CA PRO A 180 -1.05 -0.20 3.19
C PRO A 180 -1.37 -1.70 3.17
N GLY A 181 -2.33 -2.10 2.34
CA GLY A 181 -2.68 -3.50 2.10
C GLY A 181 -1.58 -4.21 1.32
N PHE A 182 -1.77 -5.51 1.04
CA PHE A 182 -0.94 -6.32 0.13
C PHE A 182 0.51 -6.59 0.59
N ILE A 183 1.18 -5.62 1.22
CA ILE A 183 2.56 -5.66 1.69
C ILE A 183 2.69 -6.51 2.95
N ALA A 184 3.74 -7.32 2.99
CA ALA A 184 4.14 -8.10 4.15
C ALA A 184 5.68 -8.13 4.27
N SER A 185 6.19 -8.82 5.29
CA SER A 185 7.62 -9.19 5.33
C SER A 185 7.84 -10.64 5.70
N SER A 186 8.93 -11.22 5.21
CA SER A 186 9.37 -12.56 5.60
C SER A 186 9.69 -12.63 7.09
N SER A 187 9.19 -13.68 7.73
CA SER A 187 9.48 -14.03 9.12
C SER A 187 10.93 -14.44 9.35
N GLU A 188 11.59 -14.93 8.30
CA GLU A 188 12.91 -15.53 8.29
C GLU A 188 14.01 -14.48 8.16
N ASN A 189 13.84 -13.50 7.25
CA ASN A 189 14.89 -12.53 6.95
C ASN A 189 14.44 -11.06 6.93
N GLY A 190 13.14 -10.79 7.09
CA GLY A 190 12.59 -9.43 7.10
C GLY A 190 12.46 -8.76 5.73
N ASP A 191 12.74 -9.48 4.63
CA ASP A 191 12.58 -8.96 3.28
C ASP A 191 11.10 -8.64 2.99
N ILE A 192 10.87 -7.60 2.19
CA ILE A 192 9.53 -7.27 1.69
C ILE A 192 9.00 -8.44 0.86
N THR A 193 7.80 -8.88 1.21
CA THR A 193 7.00 -9.85 0.47
C THR A 193 5.62 -9.25 0.23
N ASN A 194 4.72 -10.01 -0.38
CA ASN A 194 3.32 -9.62 -0.50
C ASN A 194 2.38 -10.82 -0.38
N LEU A 195 1.09 -10.52 -0.25
CA LEU A 195 0.01 -11.50 -0.08
C LEU A 195 -0.62 -11.95 -1.41
N GLY A 196 0.00 -11.61 -2.55
CA GLY A 196 -0.52 -11.95 -3.87
C GLY A 196 -1.76 -11.15 -4.29
N ARG A 197 -2.41 -11.57 -5.38
CA ARG A 197 -3.61 -10.92 -5.93
C ARG A 197 -4.75 -10.96 -4.90
N GLY A 198 -5.40 -9.81 -4.68
CA GLY A 198 -6.39 -9.66 -3.60
C GLY A 198 -5.76 -9.46 -2.21
N GLY A 199 -4.43 -9.28 -2.14
CA GLY A 199 -3.68 -9.19 -0.89
C GLY A 199 -4.16 -8.08 0.04
N SER A 200 -4.69 -6.96 -0.46
CA SER A 200 -5.25 -5.90 0.40
C SER A 200 -6.52 -6.34 1.14
N ASP A 201 -7.40 -7.12 0.51
CA ASP A 201 -8.56 -7.71 1.18
C ASP A 201 -8.08 -8.70 2.25
N TYR A 202 -7.04 -9.47 1.94
CA TYR A 202 -6.49 -10.42 2.89
C TYR A 202 -5.82 -9.72 4.09
N THR A 203 -5.06 -8.64 3.86
CA THR A 203 -4.53 -7.80 4.94
C THR A 203 -5.65 -7.32 5.86
N ALA A 204 -6.75 -6.82 5.29
CA ALA A 204 -7.89 -6.34 6.08
C ALA A 204 -8.56 -7.47 6.87
N ALA A 205 -8.71 -8.66 6.29
CA ALA A 205 -9.25 -9.83 6.98
C ALA A 205 -8.36 -10.31 8.13
N ILE A 206 -7.03 -10.35 7.94
CA ILE A 206 -6.07 -10.73 8.98
C ILE A 206 -6.16 -9.75 10.16
N ILE A 207 -6.19 -8.44 9.89
CA ILE A 207 -6.30 -7.41 10.94
C ILE A 207 -7.63 -7.50 11.66
N ALA A 208 -8.75 -7.60 10.93
CA ALA A 208 -10.08 -7.71 11.53
C ALA A 208 -10.19 -8.93 12.45
N ALA A 209 -9.69 -10.08 12.01
CA ALA A 209 -9.67 -11.30 12.82
C ALA A 209 -8.77 -11.16 14.06
N ALA A 210 -7.56 -10.58 13.92
CA ALA A 210 -6.64 -10.39 15.03
C ALA A 210 -7.22 -9.46 16.11
N MET A 211 -7.92 -8.40 15.69
CA MET A 211 -8.52 -7.39 16.57
C MET A 211 -9.92 -7.76 17.08
N ASN A 212 -10.47 -8.91 16.68
CA ASN A 212 -11.87 -9.27 16.93
C ASN A 212 -12.83 -8.15 16.53
N ALA A 213 -12.62 -7.56 15.34
CA ALA A 213 -13.43 -6.47 14.84
C ALA A 213 -14.91 -6.93 14.69
N SER A 214 -15.84 -6.04 15.05
CA SER A 214 -17.28 -6.28 14.90
C SER A 214 -17.71 -6.42 13.44
N VAL A 215 -17.00 -5.72 12.53
CA VAL A 215 -17.28 -5.70 11.10
C VAL A 215 -15.99 -5.54 10.29
N LEU A 216 -15.93 -6.23 9.14
CA LEU A 216 -14.99 -5.94 8.06
C LEU A 216 -15.78 -5.44 6.86
N GLU A 217 -15.54 -4.18 6.48
CA GLU A 217 -16.15 -3.59 5.29
C GLU A 217 -15.16 -3.58 4.13
N ILE A 218 -15.58 -4.12 2.99
CA ILE A 218 -14.83 -4.10 1.75
C ILE A 218 -15.52 -3.14 0.78
N TRP A 219 -14.89 -2.00 0.51
CA TRP A 219 -15.37 -0.98 -0.40
C TRP A 219 -14.75 -1.18 -1.79
N THR A 220 -15.61 -1.39 -2.79
CA THR A 220 -15.26 -1.68 -4.19
C THR A 220 -16.15 -0.88 -5.13
N ASP A 221 -15.93 -1.00 -6.43
CA ASP A 221 -16.64 -0.34 -7.54
C ASP A 221 -17.88 -1.10 -8.06
N VAL A 222 -18.32 -2.15 -7.35
CA VAL A 222 -19.53 -2.93 -7.65
C VAL A 222 -20.39 -3.07 -6.41
N ASP A 223 -21.72 -3.16 -6.59
CA ASP A 223 -22.69 -3.31 -5.50
C ASP A 223 -22.70 -4.75 -4.92
N GLY A 224 -21.60 -5.12 -4.26
CA GLY A 224 -21.43 -6.41 -3.60
C GLY A 224 -21.22 -7.60 -4.55
N PHE A 225 -21.38 -8.81 -4.03
CA PHE A 225 -21.36 -10.03 -4.83
C PHE A 225 -22.66 -10.14 -5.62
N MET A 226 -22.54 -10.17 -6.95
CA MET A 226 -23.61 -10.56 -7.87
C MET A 226 -23.57 -12.06 -8.17
#